data_AF-A0A644YK43-F1
#
_entry.id   AF-A0A644YK43-F1
#
_cell.length_a   1.000
_cell.length_b   1.000
_cell.length_c   1.000
_cell.angle_alpha   90.00
_cell.angle_beta   90.00
_cell.angle_gamma   90.00
#
_symmetry.space_group_name_H-M   'P 1'
#
loop_
_entity.id
_entity.type
_entity.pdbx_description
1 polymer ?
#
loop_
_entity_poly.entity_id
_entity_poly.type
_entity_poly.pdbx_seq_one_letter_code
_entity_poly.pdbx_strand_id
1 'polypeptide(L)'
;MNTKIYFDEAGNSGDNLLDKEQPIYVLASRNFNEEETRLILAPLLPLNNGEIHFYKLCKSKKYHKSIIEVLNNEMLDCSRIVMTAADKRFALWCNIVDKLVEPFYAKVLNEDMNKGGRKLQLTNILY
;
A
#
# COMPACT_ATOMS: atom_id res chain seq x y z
N MET A 1 -11.38 22.46 2.88
CA MET A 1 -10.42 22.03 1.83
C MET A 1 -10.40 20.51 1.84
N ASN A 2 -10.46 19.85 0.68
CA ASN A 2 -10.47 18.39 0.59
C ASN A 2 -9.04 17.91 0.34
N THR A 3 -8.37 17.33 1.34
CA THR A 3 -7.00 16.81 1.21
C THR A 3 -7.05 15.42 0.57
N LYS A 4 -6.35 15.24 -0.55
CA LYS A 4 -6.24 13.93 -1.20
C LYS A 4 -5.05 13.17 -0.62
N ILE A 5 -5.32 12.01 -0.03
CA ILE A 5 -4.31 11.14 0.57
C ILE A 5 -4.21 9.88 -0.28
N TYR A 6 -2.99 9.46 -0.58
CA TYR A 6 -2.69 8.24 -1.32
C TYR A 6 -2.06 7.23 -0.37
N PHE A 7 -2.52 5.99 -0.46
CA PHE A 7 -1.94 4.86 0.27
C PHE A 7 -1.42 3.87 -0.75
N ASP A 8 -0.26 3.29 -0.44
CA ASP A 8 0.32 2.24 -1.24
C ASP A 8 0.78 1.09 -0.32
N GLU A 9 0.66 -0.12 -0.84
CA GLU A 9 1.10 -1.31 -0.16
C GLU A 9 2.57 -1.57 -0.50
N ALA A 10 3.32 -2.18 0.40
CA ALA A 10 4.67 -2.59 0.05
C ALA A 10 4.62 -3.62 -1.12
N GLY A 11 5.12 -3.19 -2.30
CA GLY A 11 4.89 -3.77 -3.63
C GLY A 11 5.51 -5.15 -3.93
N ASN A 12 5.58 -6.03 -2.93
CA ASN A 12 5.85 -7.48 -3.06
C ASN A 12 5.30 -8.26 -1.84
N SER A 13 4.99 -7.58 -0.73
CA SER A 13 4.44 -8.16 0.49
C SER A 13 2.92 -8.04 0.60
N GLY A 14 2.32 -7.04 -0.04
CA GLY A 14 0.88 -6.74 0.04
C GLY A 14 0.01 -7.88 -0.48
N ASP A 15 0.27 -8.31 -1.72
CA ASP A 15 -0.53 -9.34 -2.40
C ASP A 15 -0.23 -10.77 -1.92
N ASN A 16 1.00 -11.04 -1.48
CA ASN A 16 1.41 -12.38 -1.03
C ASN A 16 1.15 -12.58 0.47
N LEU A 17 -0.13 -12.68 0.84
CA LEU A 17 -0.57 -12.86 2.24
C LEU A 17 -0.19 -14.22 2.86
N LEU A 18 0.28 -15.19 2.06
CA LEU A 18 0.62 -16.53 2.51
C LEU A 18 2.13 -16.75 2.74
N ASP A 19 2.94 -15.71 2.54
CA ASP A 19 4.38 -15.78 2.75
C ASP A 19 4.72 -16.02 4.23
N LYS A 20 5.29 -17.19 4.53
CA LYS A 20 5.70 -17.57 5.89
C LYS A 20 7.01 -16.94 6.32
N GLU A 21 7.90 -16.65 5.37
CA GLU A 21 9.21 -16.04 5.64
C GLU A 21 9.08 -14.52 5.81
N GLN A 22 8.01 -13.93 5.26
CA GLN A 22 7.70 -12.51 5.37
C GLN A 22 6.28 -12.32 5.92
N PRO A 23 6.05 -12.46 7.24
CA PRO A 23 4.71 -12.53 7.84
C PRO A 23 4.06 -11.16 8.09
N ILE A 24 4.69 -10.06 7.67
CA ILE A 24 4.24 -8.69 7.96
C ILE A 24 3.69 -8.03 6.71
N TYR A 25 2.47 -7.52 6.78
CA TYR A 25 1.90 -6.63 5.77
C TYR A 25 2.15 -5.18 6.20
N VAL A 26 2.55 -4.32 5.25
CA VAL A 26 2.79 -2.89 5.50
C VAL A 26 1.98 -2.06 4.50
N LEU A 27 1.20 -1.13 5.05
CA LEU A 27 0.54 -0.06 4.31
C LEU A 27 1.23 1.26 4.64
N ALA A 28 1.62 2.01 3.62
CA ALA A 28 2.33 3.27 3.79
C ALA A 28 1.63 4.41 3.04
N SER A 29 1.81 5.61 3.55
CA SER A 29 1.46 6.86 2.91
C SER A 29 2.57 7.87 3.15
N ARG A 30 2.60 8.90 2.33
CA ARG A 30 3.58 9.97 2.40
C ARG A 30 2.90 11.32 2.24
N ASN A 31 3.37 12.30 3.00
CA ASN A 31 2.88 13.66 2.92
C ASN A 31 3.76 14.48 1.96
N PHE A 32 3.65 14.25 0.65
CA PHE A 32 4.27 15.10 -0.37
C PHE A 32 3.20 15.60 -1.34
N ASN A 33 3.28 16.87 -1.70
CA ASN A 33 2.44 17.43 -2.76
C ASN A 33 2.97 17.04 -4.16
N GLU A 34 2.22 17.41 -5.19
CA GLU A 34 2.53 17.06 -6.57
C GLU A 34 3.85 17.66 -7.06
N GLU A 35 4.15 18.91 -6.71
CA GLU A 35 5.40 19.56 -7.09
C GLU A 35 6.62 18.93 -6.41
N GLU A 36 6.54 18.68 -5.10
CA GLU A 36 7.58 17.96 -4.36
C GLU A 36 7.82 16.58 -4.97
N THR A 37 6.74 15.87 -5.32
CA THR A 37 6.82 14.56 -5.96
C THR A 37 7.51 14.65 -7.32
N ARG A 38 7.17 15.64 -8.13
CA ARG A 38 7.77 15.86 -9.45
C ARG A 38 9.26 16.17 -9.34
N LEU A 39 9.66 16.94 -8.33
CA LEU A 39 11.07 17.25 -8.06
C LEU A 39 11.84 16.02 -7.59
N ILE A 40 11.27 15.24 -6.65
CA ILE A 40 11.87 13.98 -6.17
C ILE A 40 12.06 13.01 -7.34
N LEU A 41 11.06 12.86 -8.20
CA LEU A 41 11.06 11.91 -9.32
C LEU A 41 11.74 12.45 -10.60
N ALA A 42 12.20 13.70 -10.62
CA ALA A 42 12.76 14.35 -11.81
C ALA A 42 13.85 13.53 -12.54
N PRO A 43 14.77 12.80 -11.85
CA PRO A 43 15.74 11.93 -12.51
C PRO A 43 15.14 10.77 -13.31
N LEU A 44 13.88 10.41 -13.05
CA LEU A 44 13.16 9.30 -13.69
C LEU A 44 12.13 9.76 -14.74
N LEU A 45 11.63 11.00 -14.65
CA LEU A 45 10.59 11.51 -15.57
C LEU A 45 10.99 11.51 -17.06
N PRO A 46 12.23 11.89 -17.46
CA PRO A 46 12.63 11.87 -18.87
C PRO A 46 12.72 10.46 -19.48
N LEU A 47 12.59 9.42 -18.66
CA LEU A 47 12.82 8.03 -19.05
C LEU A 47 11.51 7.27 -19.30
N ASN A 48 10.35 7.89 -19.06
CA ASN A 48 9.05 7.25 -19.21
C ASN A 48 7.93 8.25 -19.59
N ASN A 49 7.10 7.89 -20.58
CA ASN A 49 5.94 8.71 -21.03
C ASN A 49 4.63 8.37 -20.28
N GLY A 50 4.71 7.66 -19.16
CA GLY A 50 3.55 7.19 -18.40
C GLY A 50 3.91 6.80 -16.96
N GLU A 51 3.04 6.02 -16.31
CA GLU A 51 3.22 5.59 -14.92
C GLU A 51 4.56 4.87 -14.71
N ILE A 52 5.27 5.27 -13.66
CA ILE A 52 6.59 4.72 -13.31
C ILE A 52 6.39 3.46 -12.47
N HIS A 53 6.63 2.28 -13.07
CA HIS A 53 6.65 1.02 -12.32
C HIS A 53 8.07 0.63 -11.92
N PHE A 54 8.34 0.63 -10.61
CA PHE A 54 9.66 0.30 -10.05
C PHE A 54 10.18 -1.06 -10.55
N TYR A 55 9.32 -2.09 -10.60
CA TYR A 55 9.68 -3.44 -11.08
C TYR A 55 10.26 -3.46 -12.50
N LYS A 56 9.78 -2.57 -13.39
CA LYS A 56 10.32 -2.46 -14.76
C LYS A 56 11.65 -1.70 -14.75
N LEU A 57 11.75 -0.66 -13.94
CA LEU A 57 12.94 0.18 -13.87
C LEU A 57 14.15 -0.55 -13.29
N CYS A 58 13.96 -1.29 -12.19
CA CYS A 58 15.04 -1.93 -11.46
C CYS A 58 15.75 -3.04 -12.29
N LYS A 59 15.10 -3.57 -13.33
CA LYS A 59 15.70 -4.55 -14.24
C LYS A 59 16.72 -3.94 -15.22
N SER A 60 16.65 -2.64 -15.48
CA SER A 60 17.50 -1.97 -16.45
C SER A 60 18.66 -1.26 -15.77
N LYS A 61 19.90 -1.70 -16.07
CA LYS A 61 21.13 -1.04 -15.56
C LYS A 61 21.20 0.45 -15.91
N LYS A 62 20.61 0.85 -17.04
CA LYS A 62 20.53 2.26 -17.45
C LYS A 62 19.83 3.14 -16.41
N TYR A 63 18.86 2.59 -15.67
CA TYR A 63 18.03 3.35 -14.74
C TYR A 63 18.53 3.29 -13.29
N HIS A 64 19.51 2.43 -12.98
CA HIS A 64 20.04 2.28 -11.62
C HIS A 64 20.58 3.58 -11.04
N LYS A 65 21.31 4.36 -11.84
CA LYS A 65 21.83 5.66 -11.40
C LYS A 65 20.70 6.62 -11.00
N SER A 66 19.69 6.77 -11.87
CA SER A 66 18.53 7.62 -11.59
C SER A 66 17.71 7.13 -10.40
N ILE A 67 17.54 5.81 -10.23
CA ILE A 67 16.86 5.23 -9.06
C ILE A 67 17.61 5.60 -7.78
N ILE A 68 18.92 5.40 -7.75
CA ILE A 68 19.77 5.74 -6.59
C ILE A 68 19.67 7.24 -6.27
N GLU A 69 19.67 8.08 -7.29
CA GLU A 69 19.52 9.53 -7.13
C GLU A 69 18.16 9.91 -6.50
N VAL A 70 17.06 9.29 -6.98
CA VAL A 70 15.73 9.50 -6.37
C VAL A 70 15.70 9.01 -4.93
N LEU A 71 16.21 7.81 -4.65
CA LEU A 71 16.18 7.21 -3.30
C LEU A 71 17.06 7.95 -2.28
N ASN A 72 18.07 8.69 -2.75
CA ASN A 72 18.92 9.54 -1.91
C ASN A 72 18.52 11.02 -1.96
N ASN A 73 17.36 11.36 -2.54
CA ASN A 73 16.90 12.74 -2.58
C ASN A 73 16.66 13.26 -1.15
N GLU A 74 17.24 14.39 -0.81
CA GLU A 74 17.18 15.00 0.52
C GLU A 74 15.75 15.35 0.98
N MET A 75 14.81 15.52 0.05
CA MET A 75 13.40 15.75 0.37
C MET A 75 12.69 14.48 0.86
N LEU A 76 13.25 13.28 0.64
CA LEU A 76 12.72 12.03 1.19
C LEU A 76 13.03 11.93 2.68
N ASP A 77 12.23 12.65 3.46
CA ASP A 77 12.29 12.60 4.92
C ASP A 77 11.31 11.54 5.47
N CYS A 78 11.85 10.59 6.25
CA CYS A 78 11.07 9.58 6.96
C CYS A 78 10.06 10.18 7.94
N SER A 79 10.26 11.40 8.45
CA SER A 79 9.30 12.09 9.31
C SER A 79 7.96 12.40 8.59
N ARG A 80 7.97 12.38 7.25
CA ARG A 80 6.81 12.65 6.39
C ARG A 80 6.17 11.36 5.86
N ILE A 81 6.60 10.20 6.36
CA ILE A 81 6.06 8.88 6.01
C ILE A 81 5.22 8.38 7.18
N VAL A 82 3.99 7.97 6.87
CA VAL A 82 3.12 7.26 7.82
C VAL A 82 3.01 5.82 7.36
N MET A 83 3.26 4.89 8.27
CA MET A 83 3.15 3.46 8.01
C MET A 83 2.35 2.77 9.09
N THR A 84 1.63 1.73 8.70
CA THR A 84 1.03 0.76 9.60
C THR A 84 1.44 -0.64 9.19
N ALA A 85 1.58 -1.52 10.17
CA ALA A 85 1.98 -2.91 9.96
C ALA A 85 0.95 -3.85 10.61
N ALA A 86 0.72 -4.99 9.97
CA ALA A 86 -0.19 -6.03 10.46
C ALA A 86 0.40 -7.42 10.20
N ASP A 87 -0.01 -8.41 11.00
CA ASP A 87 0.27 -9.82 10.69
C ASP A 87 -0.50 -10.20 9.40
N LYS A 88 0.19 -10.86 8.46
CA LYS A 88 -0.41 -11.24 7.17
C LYS A 88 -1.54 -12.23 7.28
N ARG A 89 -1.51 -13.15 8.26
CA ARG A 89 -2.61 -14.08 8.50
C ARG A 89 -3.82 -13.32 9.04
N PHE A 90 -3.61 -12.30 9.87
CA PHE A 90 -4.69 -11.39 10.26
C PHE A 90 -5.24 -10.63 9.05
N ALA A 91 -4.39 -10.06 8.20
CA ALA A 91 -4.80 -9.40 6.96
C ALA A 91 -5.55 -10.35 6.00
N LEU A 92 -5.17 -11.63 5.94
CA LEU A 92 -5.88 -12.67 5.20
C LEU A 92 -7.28 -12.90 5.74
N TRP A 93 -7.45 -13.00 7.07
CA TRP A 93 -8.79 -13.09 7.66
C TRP A 93 -9.63 -11.86 7.39
N CYS A 94 -9.06 -10.64 7.45
CA CYS A 94 -9.74 -9.44 6.99
C CYS A 94 -10.22 -9.58 5.55
N ASN A 95 -9.38 -10.09 4.65
CA ASN A 95 -9.73 -10.30 3.24
C ASN A 95 -10.86 -11.32 3.07
N ILE A 96 -10.83 -12.42 3.83
CA ILE A 96 -11.86 -13.46 3.83
C ILE A 96 -13.20 -12.90 4.32
N VAL A 97 -13.21 -12.22 5.46
CA VAL A 97 -14.41 -11.59 6.02
C VAL A 97 -14.98 -10.57 5.05
N ASP A 98 -14.12 -9.74 4.46
CA ASP A 98 -14.54 -8.69 3.53
C ASP A 98 -15.09 -9.23 2.21
N LYS A 99 -14.46 -10.26 1.62
CA LYS A 99 -14.86 -10.77 0.30
C LYS A 99 -15.90 -11.88 0.33
N LEU A 100 -16.01 -12.64 1.42
CA LEU A 100 -16.92 -13.78 1.51
C LEU A 100 -18.08 -13.54 2.48
N VAL A 101 -17.77 -13.05 3.69
CA VAL A 101 -18.77 -12.91 4.74
C VAL A 101 -19.61 -11.65 4.54
N GLU A 102 -18.98 -10.51 4.29
CA GLU A 102 -19.74 -9.27 4.14
C GLU A 102 -20.75 -9.29 2.98
N PRO A 103 -20.43 -9.84 1.80
CA PRO A 103 -21.42 -9.90 0.72
C PRO A 103 -22.65 -10.74 1.08
N PHE A 104 -22.49 -11.77 1.91
CA PHE A 104 -23.62 -12.54 2.43
C PHE A 104 -24.48 -11.69 3.38
N TYR A 105 -23.86 -11.00 4.35
CA TYR A 105 -24.60 -10.11 5.26
C TYR A 105 -25.32 -8.99 4.51
N ALA A 106 -24.64 -8.35 3.56
CA ALA A 106 -25.21 -7.24 2.80
C ALA A 106 -26.36 -7.70 1.89
N LYS A 107 -26.20 -8.82 1.18
CA LYS A 107 -27.16 -9.23 0.13
C LYS A 107 -28.26 -10.17 0.62
N VAL A 108 -27.97 -11.00 1.62
CA VAL A 108 -28.92 -12.02 2.12
C VAL A 108 -29.59 -11.53 3.40
N LEU A 109 -28.82 -10.95 4.32
CA LEU A 109 -29.34 -10.49 5.61
C LEU A 109 -29.74 -9.00 5.61
N ASN A 110 -29.41 -8.27 4.55
CA ASN A 110 -29.61 -6.82 4.45
C ASN A 110 -28.97 -6.05 5.63
N GLU A 111 -27.81 -6.53 6.09
CA GLU A 111 -27.05 -5.95 7.18
C GLU A 111 -25.69 -5.41 6.70
N ASP A 112 -25.31 -4.24 7.23
CA ASP A 112 -24.00 -3.63 6.98
C ASP A 112 -23.00 -4.01 8.06
N MET A 113 -22.00 -4.81 7.70
CA MET A 113 -20.95 -5.24 8.62
C MET A 113 -19.92 -4.15 8.96
N ASN A 114 -19.90 -3.03 8.25
CA ASN A 114 -19.02 -1.92 8.59
C ASN A 114 -19.52 -1.17 9.83
N LYS A 115 -20.83 -1.24 10.13
CA LYS A 115 -21.42 -0.62 11.32
C LYS A 115 -20.85 -1.22 12.59
N GLY A 116 -20.36 -0.35 13.48
CA GLY A 116 -19.82 -0.74 14.78
C GLY A 116 -18.57 -1.61 14.73
N GLY A 117 -17.87 -1.67 13.59
CA GLY A 117 -16.64 -2.46 13.46
C GLY A 117 -16.84 -3.98 13.45
N ARG A 118 -18.04 -4.46 13.12
CA ARG A 118 -18.38 -5.90 13.13
C ARG A 118 -17.45 -6.75 12.24
N LYS A 119 -16.99 -6.21 11.09
CA LYS A 119 -15.94 -6.87 10.28
C LYS A 119 -14.70 -7.20 11.10
N LEU A 120 -14.12 -6.19 11.76
CA LEU A 120 -12.92 -6.36 12.57
C LEU A 120 -13.16 -7.26 13.80
N GLN A 121 -14.33 -7.15 14.43
CA GLN A 121 -14.70 -8.05 15.54
C GLN A 121 -14.72 -9.50 15.09
N LEU A 122 -15.37 -9.80 13.96
CA LEU A 122 -15.41 -11.16 13.43
C LEU A 122 -14.01 -11.64 13.02
N THR A 123 -13.21 -10.80 12.35
CA THR A 123 -11.81 -11.13 12.04
C THR A 123 -11.03 -11.50 13.30
N ASN A 124 -11.14 -10.72 14.38
CA ASN A 124 -10.45 -11.00 15.65
C ASN A 124 -10.90 -12.31 16.30
N ILE A 125 -12.13 -12.77 16.07
CA ILE A 125 -12.64 -14.05 16.59
C ILE A 125 -12.11 -15.23 15.75
N LEU A 126 -11.89 -15.02 14.45
CA LEU A 126 -11.46 -16.06 13.51
C LEU A 126 -9.94 -16.24 13.45
N TYR A 127 -9.18 -15.19 13.74
CA TYR A 127 -7.71 -15.18 13.79
C TYR A 127 -7.18 -15.89 15.05
#